data_AF-A0A496TUV9-F1
#
_entry.id   AF-A0A496TUV9-F1
#
_cell.length_a   1.000
_cell.length_b   1.000
_cell.length_c   1.000
_cell.angle_alpha   90.00
_cell.angle_beta   90.00
_cell.angle_gamma   90.00
#
_symmetry.space_group_name_H-M   'P 1'
#
loop_
_entity.id
_entity.type
_entity.pdbx_description
1 polymer ?
#
loop_
_entity_poly.entity_id
_entity_poly.type
_entity_poly.pdbx_seq_one_letter_code
_entity_poly.pdbx_strand_id
1 'polypeptide(L)' 'MKKQQVILGFILIGVIWISCHNSKETPQIVARVGNAVLTREMVEREIPKDLSTMITQDKKRSFVRRWIDSEVLYQEA' A
#
# COMPACT_ATOMS: atom_id res chain seq x y z
N MET A 1 -17.11 -40.74 -26.03
CA MET A 1 -15.88 -39.90 -26.02
C MET A 1 -16.14 -38.39 -26.07
N LYS A 2 -17.25 -37.88 -26.64
CA LYS A 2 -17.57 -36.43 -26.70
C LYS A 2 -17.91 -35.77 -25.35
N LYS A 3 -18.47 -36.52 -24.39
CA LYS A 3 -18.89 -35.99 -23.07
C LYS A 3 -17.71 -35.55 -22.17
N GLN A 4 -16.54 -36.19 -22.30
CA GLN A 4 -15.35 -35.85 -21.51
C GLN A 4 -14.74 -34.50 -21.93
N GLN A 5 -14.82 -34.12 -23.20
CA GLN A 5 -14.27 -32.84 -23.68
C GLN A 5 -15.11 -31.64 -23.23
N VAL A 6 -16.41 -31.82 -23.05
CA VAL A 6 -17.31 -30.78 -22.55
C VAL A 6 -17.05 -30.49 -21.07
N ILE A 7 -16.79 -31.53 -20.27
CA ILE A 7 -16.49 -31.38 -18.83
C ILE A 7 -15.15 -30.68 -18.63
N LEU A 8 -14.13 -31.02 -19.44
CA LEU A 8 -12.82 -30.40 -19.39
C LEU A 8 -12.87 -28.88 -19.71
N GLY A 9 -13.70 -28.50 -20.69
CA GLY A 9 -13.91 -27.09 -21.04
C GLY A 9 -14.61 -26.28 -19.94
N PHE A 10 -15.57 -26.89 -19.23
CA PHE A 10 -16.29 -26.22 -18.15
C PHE A 10 -15.42 -25.99 -16.91
N ILE A 11 -14.51 -26.92 -16.61
CA ILE A 11 -13.53 -26.78 -15.51
C ILE A 11 -12.53 -25.67 -15.84
N LEU A 12 -12.06 -25.58 -17.08
CA LEU A 12 -11.10 -24.55 -17.51
C LEU A 12 -11.67 -23.13 -17.38
N ILE A 13 -12.97 -22.95 -17.64
CA ILE A 13 -13.66 -21.65 -17.54
C ILE A 13 -13.92 -21.26 -16.07
N GLY A 14 -14.16 -22.23 -15.19
CA GLY A 14 -14.40 -21.98 -13.75
C GLY A 14 -13.18 -21.42 -13.01
N VAL A 15 -11.97 -21.82 -13.38
CA VAL A 15 -10.72 -21.38 -12.71
C VAL A 15 -10.38 -19.91 -13.01
N ILE A 16 -10.86 -19.36 -14.14
CA ILE A 16 -10.57 -17.98 -14.55
C ILE A 16 -11.30 -16.96 -13.64
N TRP A 17 -12.44 -17.33 -13.07
CA TRP A 17 -13.26 -16.41 -12.27
C TRP A 17 -12.78 -16.24 -10.82
N ILE A 18 -11.98 -17.17 -10.29
CA ILE A 18 -11.53 -17.14 -8.89
C ILE A 18 -10.32 -16.19 -8.69
N SER A 19 -9.64 -15.78 -9.77
CA SER A 19 -8.37 -15.05 -9.66
C SER A 19 -8.51 -13.52 -9.58
N CYS A 20 -9.70 -12.95 -9.49
CA CYS A 20 -9.89 -11.50 -9.55
C CYS A 20 -10.70 -10.95 -8.37
N HIS A 21 -10.17 -11.12 -7.16
CA HIS A 21 -10.60 -10.31 -6.02
C HIS A 21 -9.42 -9.97 -5.12
N ASN A 22 -8.62 -9.00 -5.56
CA ASN A 22 -7.60 -8.36 -4.74
C ASN A 22 -8.06 -6.91 -4.51
N SER A 23 -8.96 -6.72 -3.54
CA SER A 23 -9.30 -5.39 -3.03
C SER A 23 -8.10 -4.88 -2.23
N LYS A 24 -7.11 -4.32 -2.93
CA LYS A 24 -6.03 -3.58 -2.27
C LYS A 24 -6.69 -2.36 -1.64
N GLU A 25 -6.80 -2.35 -0.30
CA GLU A 25 -7.20 -1.17 0.43
C GLU A 25 -6.36 0.00 -0.07
N THR A 26 -7.01 1.11 -0.44
CA THR A 26 -6.29 2.29 -0.91
C THR A 26 -5.47 2.85 0.25
N PRO A 27 -4.14 2.84 0.17
CA PRO A 27 -3.29 3.25 1.28
C PRO A 27 -3.56 4.72 1.59
N GLN A 28 -3.66 5.06 2.87
CA GLN A 28 -3.96 6.43 3.27
C GLN A 28 -2.73 7.30 3.07
N ILE A 29 -2.75 8.14 2.04
CA ILE A 29 -1.65 9.04 1.70
C ILE A 29 -1.59 10.20 2.71
N VAL A 30 -0.40 10.43 3.27
CA VAL A 30 -0.11 11.52 4.21
C VAL A 30 0.68 12.64 3.53
N ALA A 31 1.60 12.30 2.63
CA ALA A 31 2.34 13.26 1.81
C ALA A 31 2.80 12.64 0.48
N ARG A 32 3.11 13.48 -0.52
CA ARG A 32 3.67 13.08 -1.81
C ARG A 32 4.70 14.11 -2.26
N VAL A 33 5.86 13.65 -2.75
CA VAL A 33 6.92 14.46 -3.36
C VAL A 33 7.31 13.80 -4.67
N GLY A 34 6.95 14.41 -5.80
CA GLY A 34 7.10 13.79 -7.12
C GLY A 34 6.39 12.43 -7.18
N ASN A 35 7.17 11.37 -7.41
CA ASN A 35 6.69 9.98 -7.46
C ASN A 35 6.74 9.26 -6.10
N ALA A 36 7.39 9.83 -5.10
CA ALA A 36 7.48 9.25 -3.76
C ALA A 36 6.21 9.56 -2.95
N VAL A 37 5.72 8.56 -2.22
CA VAL A 37 4.48 8.63 -1.44
C VAL A 37 4.74 8.17 -0.03
N LEU A 38 4.39 9.02 0.94
CA LEU A 38 4.37 8.68 2.35
C LEU A 38 2.95 8.29 2.75
N THR A 39 2.78 7.05 3.21
CA THR A 39 1.47 6.54 3.67
C THR A 39 1.38 6.52 5.19
N ARG A 40 0.17 6.46 5.73
CA ARG A 40 -0.06 6.36 7.17
C ARG A 40 0.65 5.15 7.77
N GLU A 41 0.61 4.02 7.08
CA GLU A 41 1.23 2.77 7.52
C GLU A 41 2.76 2.86 7.54
N MET A 42 3.36 3.72 6.71
CA MET A 42 4.80 4.02 6.77
C MET A 42 5.12 4.87 8.00
N VAL A 43 4.34 5.93 8.24
CA VAL A 43 4.49 6.79 9.43
C VAL A 43 4.36 5.97 10.73
N GLU A 44 3.41 5.04 10.78
CA GLU A 44 3.17 4.17 11.93
C GLU A 44 4.20 3.05 12.09
N ARG A 45 4.93 2.68 11.03
CA ARG A 45 6.05 1.74 11.12
C ARG A 45 7.32 2.38 11.68
N GLU A 46 7.57 3.62 11.29
CA GLU A 46 8.74 4.38 11.74
C GLU A 46 8.59 4.89 13.18
N ILE A 47 7.35 5.03 13.64
CA ILE A 47 7.01 5.34 15.02
C ILE A 47 6.90 4.03 15.81
N PRO A 48 7.72 3.78 16.84
CA PRO A 48 7.55 2.62 17.69
C PRO A 48 6.12 2.57 18.26
N LYS A 49 5.45 1.41 18.15
CA LYS A 49 4.05 1.24 18.57
C LYS A 49 3.83 1.63 20.04
N ASP A 50 4.83 1.40 20.88
CA ASP A 50 4.81 1.73 22.31
C ASP A 50 4.79 3.25 22.57
N LEU A 51 5.22 4.05 21.59
CA LEU A 51 5.19 5.52 21.63
C LEU A 51 3.98 6.10 20.87
N SER A 52 3.23 5.29 20.13
CA SER A 52 2.13 5.77 19.27
C SER A 52 1.02 6.49 20.04
N THR A 53 0.78 6.11 21.29
CA THR A 53 -0.18 6.74 22.22
C THR A 53 0.39 7.97 22.93
N MET A 54 1.72 8.12 22.99
CA MET A 54 2.42 9.24 23.63
C MET A 54 2.93 10.29 22.64
N ILE A 55 2.80 10.04 21.34
CA ILE A 55 3.25 10.96 20.30
C ILE A 55 2.20 12.03 20.06
N THR A 56 2.58 13.27 20.32
CA THR A 56 1.79 14.45 20.02
C THR A 56 1.64 14.63 18.51
N GLN A 57 0.58 15.31 18.10
CA GLN A 57 0.34 15.68 16.70
C GLN A 57 1.54 16.45 16.09
N ASP A 58 2.23 17.27 16.91
CA ASP A 58 3.40 18.02 16.48
C ASP A 58 4.60 17.14 16.12
N LYS A 59 4.80 16.04 16.85
CA LYS A 59 5.84 15.06 16.51
C LYS A 59 5.54 14.36 15.17
N LYS A 60 4.26 14.02 14.91
CA LYS A 60 3.84 13.46 13.62
C LYS A 60 4.07 14.47 12.49
N ARG A 61 3.69 15.73 12.70
CA ARG A 61 3.94 16.81 11.73
C ARG A 61 5.44 16.99 11.46
N SER A 62 6.27 16.96 12.51
CA SER A 62 7.72 17.09 12.40
C SER A 62 8.35 15.93 11.64
N PHE A 63 7.84 14.70 11.82
CA PHE A 63 8.27 13.54 11.05
C PHE A 63 7.97 13.72 9.56
N VAL A 64 6.72 14.04 9.23
CA VAL A 64 6.30 14.25 7.82
C VAL A 64 7.14 15.35 7.18
N ARG A 65 7.41 16.44 7.89
CA ARG A 65 8.25 17.54 7.37
C ARG A 65 9.68 17.07 7.04
N ARG A 66 10.36 16.39 7.97
CA ARG A 66 11.71 15.86 7.72
C ARG A 66 11.74 14.87 6.55
N TRP A 67 10.70 14.05 6.42
CA TRP A 67 10.58 13.12 5.30
C TRP A 67 10.47 13.88 3.97
N ILE A 68 9.63 14.92 3.90
CA ILE A 68 9.52 15.77 2.71
C ILE A 68 10.87 16.41 2.38
N ASP A 69 11.52 17.03 3.37
CA ASP A 69 12.80 17.71 3.18
C ASP A 69 13.87 16.75 2.63
N SER A 70 13.92 15.52 3.15
CA SER A 70 14.82 14.47 2.67
C SER A 70 14.50 14.06 1.24
N GLU A 71 13.23 13.91 0.90
CA GLU A 71 12.82 13.45 -0.44
C GLU A 71 13.03 14.53 -1.50
N VAL A 72 12.81 15.81 -1.15
CA VAL A 72 13.14 16.95 -2.01
C VAL A 72 14.64 16.96 -2.29
N LEU A 73 15.47 16.85 -1.24
CA LEU A 73 16.92 16.81 -1.41
C LEU A 73 17.38 15.63 -2.27
N TYR A 74 16.78 14.45 -2.09
CA TYR A 74 17.09 13.25 -2.87
C TYR A 74 16.75 13.40 -4.35
N GLN A 75 15.68 14.13 -4.68
CA GLN A 75 15.27 14.36 -6.08
C GLN A 75 16.06 15.48 -6.76
N GLU A 76 16.67 16.38 -6.00
CA GLU A 76 17.52 17.46 -6.51
C GLU A 76 18.98 17.03 -6.75
N ALA A 77 19.44 15.94 -6.12
CA ALA A 77 20.80 15.40 -6.23
C ALA A 77 21.02 14.58 -7.52
#